data_AF-A0A174VEN0-F1
#
_entry.id   AF-A0A174VEN0-F1
#
_cell.length_a   1.000
_cell.length_b   1.000
_cell.length_c   1.000
_cell.angle_alpha   90.00
_cell.angle_beta   90.00
_cell.angle_gamma   90.00
#
_symmetry.space_group_name_H-M   'P 1'
#
loop_
_entity.id
_entity.type
_entity.pdbx_description
1 polymer ?
#
loop_
_entity_poly.entity_id
_entity_poly.type
_entity_poly.pdbx_seq_one_letter_code
_entity_poly.pdbx_strand_id
1 'polypeptide(L)'
;MERIIDEKRNKIIFYKRKTGSFIITISLAKKWLNFIGITDENREIYFLLTKDNILITKNLSNYNYLDFKKKLISFTQNSIKTSLSKEWLETLGIDEVNNTCILELRKDSITILNDDGRNIF
;
A
#
# COMPACT_ATOMS: atom_id res chain seq x y z
N MET A 1 15.59 -6.17 -18.99
CA MET A 1 14.79 -5.18 -18.23
C MET A 1 13.41 -5.14 -18.84
N GLU A 2 12.44 -5.78 -18.22
CA GLU A 2 11.05 -5.74 -18.71
C GLU A 2 10.44 -4.37 -18.43
N ARG A 3 9.77 -3.83 -19.46
CA ARG A 3 9.09 -2.54 -19.47
C ARG A 3 8.10 -2.45 -18.31
N ILE A 4 8.20 -1.36 -17.56
CA ILE A 4 7.18 -0.89 -16.63
C ILE A 4 5.92 -0.62 -17.45
N ILE A 5 4.94 -1.52 -17.34
CA ILE A 5 3.64 -1.35 -17.96
C ILE A 5 2.91 -0.32 -17.12
N ASP A 6 2.92 0.94 -17.56
CA ASP A 6 2.00 2.01 -17.15
C ASP A 6 2.04 2.34 -15.63
N GLU A 7 3.05 3.11 -15.20
CA GLU A 7 3.13 3.72 -13.87
C GLU A 7 1.95 4.67 -13.65
N LYS A 8 0.83 4.14 -13.14
CA LYS A 8 -0.30 4.96 -12.71
C LYS A 8 -0.18 5.32 -11.24
N ARG A 9 0.11 6.59 -10.99
CA ARG A 9 0.03 7.21 -9.67
C ARG A 9 -1.42 7.59 -9.36
N ASN A 10 -1.98 7.01 -8.30
CA ASN A 10 -3.33 7.35 -7.84
C ASN A 10 -3.25 7.99 -6.46
N LYS A 11 -3.86 9.16 -6.30
CA LYS A 11 -3.94 9.81 -4.98
C LYS A 11 -4.92 9.05 -4.09
N ILE A 12 -4.51 8.74 -2.87
CA ILE A 12 -5.35 8.13 -1.85
C ILE A 12 -5.47 9.08 -0.67
N ILE A 13 -6.62 9.03 0.00
CA ILE A 13 -6.96 9.86 1.16
C ILE A 13 -7.17 8.95 2.37
N PHE A 14 -6.57 9.34 3.49
CA PHE A 14 -6.79 8.73 4.79
C PHE A 14 -7.88 9.48 5.55
N TYR A 15 -8.85 8.72 6.07
CA TYR A 15 -9.96 9.28 6.82
C TYR A 15 -9.78 9.00 8.31
N LYS A 16 -9.72 10.06 9.12
CA LYS A 16 -9.72 9.95 10.59
C LYS A 16 -11.12 9.61 11.09
N ARG A 17 -11.25 8.51 11.82
CA ARG A 17 -12.48 8.15 12.55
C ARG A 17 -12.62 8.98 13.82
N LYS A 18 -13.85 9.07 14.33
CA LYS A 18 -14.14 9.64 15.66
C LYS A 18 -13.33 8.99 16.79
N THR A 19 -12.94 7.73 16.63
CA THR A 19 -12.08 6.96 17.55
C THR A 19 -10.60 7.33 17.47
N GLY A 20 -10.22 8.31 16.62
CA GLY A 20 -8.85 8.74 16.41
C GLY A 20 -8.04 7.91 15.40
N SER A 21 -8.57 6.77 14.94
CA SER A 21 -7.88 5.90 13.98
C SER A 21 -8.03 6.38 12.54
N PHE A 22 -6.95 6.29 11.76
CA PHE A 22 -6.99 6.56 10.32
C PHE A 22 -7.30 5.29 9.52
N ILE A 23 -8.14 5.44 8.51
CA ILE A 23 -8.51 4.38 7.57
C ILE A 23 -8.13 4.78 6.16
N ILE A 24 -7.55 3.82 5.45
CA ILE A 24 -7.29 3.88 4.03
C ILE A 24 -8.25 2.97 3.27
N THR A 25 -8.66 3.41 2.08
CA THR A 25 -9.30 2.56 1.08
C THR A 25 -8.46 2.56 -0.19
N ILE A 26 -8.00 1.39 -0.62
CA ILE A 26 -7.25 1.22 -1.86
C ILE A 26 -8.17 0.54 -2.85
N SER A 27 -8.38 1.14 -4.01
CA SER A 27 -9.20 0.59 -5.09
C SER A 27 -8.38 0.46 -6.35
N LEU A 28 -8.39 -0.74 -6.95
CA LEU A 28 -7.59 -1.09 -8.11
C LEU A 28 -8.46 -1.75 -9.17
N ALA A 29 -8.23 -1.42 -10.44
CA ALA A 29 -8.91 -2.12 -11.53
C ALA A 29 -8.51 -3.62 -11.52
N LYS A 30 -9.45 -4.52 -11.87
CA LYS A 30 -9.23 -5.98 -11.86
C LYS A 30 -7.97 -6.40 -12.64
N LYS A 31 -7.64 -5.72 -13.75
CA LYS A 31 -6.42 -5.98 -14.51
C LYS A 31 -5.13 -5.85 -13.68
N TRP A 32 -5.10 -4.89 -12.74
CA TRP A 32 -3.94 -4.66 -11.89
C TRP A 32 -3.85 -5.67 -10.77
N LEU A 33 -5.00 -6.06 -10.20
CA LEU A 33 -5.06 -7.15 -9.23
C LEU A 33 -4.55 -8.46 -9.83
N ASN A 34 -5.00 -8.80 -11.03
CA ASN A 34 -4.50 -9.98 -11.74
C ASN A 34 -2.99 -9.89 -12.00
N PHE A 35 -2.51 -8.70 -12.39
CA PHE A 35 -1.09 -8.46 -12.65
C PHE A 35 -0.21 -8.67 -11.42
N ILE A 36 -0.67 -8.30 -10.21
CA ILE A 36 0.04 -8.58 -8.95
C ILE A 36 -0.30 -9.95 -8.34
N GLY A 37 -1.04 -10.81 -9.06
CA GLY A 37 -1.38 -12.16 -8.63
C GLY A 37 -2.50 -12.25 -7.57
N ILE A 38 -3.35 -11.24 -7.46
CA ILE A 38 -4.60 -11.32 -6.69
C ILE A 38 -5.68 -11.92 -7.60
N THR A 39 -6.25 -13.06 -7.16
CA THR A 39 -7.32 -13.78 -7.87
C THR A 39 -8.57 -13.90 -7.01
N ASP A 40 -9.64 -14.46 -7.55
CA ASP A 40 -10.87 -14.70 -6.81
C ASP A 40 -10.68 -15.74 -5.69
N GLU A 41 -9.75 -16.70 -5.89
CA GLU A 41 -9.38 -17.75 -4.93
C GLU A 41 -8.31 -17.27 -3.94
N ASN A 42 -7.46 -16.32 -4.32
CA ASN A 42 -6.37 -15.85 -3.48
C ASN A 42 -6.31 -14.31 -3.42
N ARG A 43 -7.05 -13.75 -2.47
CA ARG A 43 -7.24 -12.31 -2.30
C ARG A 43 -6.31 -11.65 -1.28
N GLU A 44 -5.46 -12.44 -0.64
CA GLU A 44 -4.63 -11.97 0.47
C GLU A 44 -3.34 -11.33 -0.02
N ILE A 45 -2.88 -10.26 0.61
CA ILE A 45 -1.64 -9.60 0.29
C ILE A 45 -0.96 -9.09 1.55
N TYR A 46 0.36 -8.96 1.53
CA TYR A 46 1.10 -8.43 2.66
C TYR A 46 1.30 -6.94 2.50
N PHE A 47 0.97 -6.20 3.55
CA PHE A 47 1.48 -4.87 3.80
C PHE A 47 2.77 -4.97 4.62
N LEU A 48 3.76 -4.21 4.21
CA LEU A 48 5.09 -4.18 4.80
C LEU A 48 5.48 -2.73 5.01
N LEU A 49 5.68 -2.34 6.25
CA LEU A 49 6.18 -1.01 6.57
C LEU A 49 7.67 -0.98 6.28
N THR A 50 8.11 -0.10 5.39
CA THR A 50 9.52 0.23 5.17
C THR A 50 9.83 1.58 5.81
N LYS A 51 11.09 2.04 5.73
CA LYS A 51 11.51 3.32 6.31
C LYS A 51 10.64 4.50 5.86
N ASP A 52 10.27 4.52 4.57
CA ASP A 52 9.62 5.69 3.96
C ASP A 52 8.26 5.38 3.32
N ASN A 53 7.88 4.10 3.21
CA ASN A 53 6.74 3.67 2.39
C ASN A 53 6.05 2.44 2.97
N ILE A 54 4.79 2.20 2.55
CA ILE A 54 4.17 0.86 2.70
C ILE A 54 4.29 0.13 1.38
N LEU A 55 4.96 -1.01 1.41
CA LEU A 55 4.98 -1.95 0.31
C LEU A 55 3.82 -2.94 0.47
N ILE A 56 3.16 -3.20 -0.64
CA ILE A 56 2.09 -4.18 -0.78
C ILE A 56 2.60 -5.26 -1.75
N THR A 57 2.72 -6.50 -1.29
CA THR A 57 3.28 -7.60 -2.10
C THR A 57 2.66 -8.95 -1.79
N LYS A 58 2.53 -9.79 -2.82
CA LYS A 58 2.26 -11.23 -2.68
C LYS A 58 3.52 -12.03 -2.35
N ASN A 59 4.68 -11.53 -2.76
CA ASN A 59 5.92 -12.27 -2.72
C ASN A 59 6.83 -11.73 -1.59
N LEU A 60 6.94 -12.53 -0.51
CA LEU A 60 7.86 -12.28 0.60
C LEU A 60 9.27 -12.86 0.37
N SER A 61 9.53 -13.63 -0.69
CA SER A 61 10.85 -14.23 -0.90
C SER A 61 11.90 -13.22 -1.39
N ASN A 62 11.48 -12.09 -1.96
CA ASN A 62 12.40 -11.11 -2.54
C ASN A 62 13.02 -10.14 -1.53
N TYR A 63 12.73 -10.26 -0.24
CA TYR A 63 13.28 -9.33 0.73
C TYR A 63 13.72 -10.07 1.99
N ASN A 64 14.85 -9.64 2.57
CA ASN A 64 15.36 -10.19 3.82
C ASN A 64 14.60 -9.51 4.96
N TYR A 65 13.63 -10.22 5.54
CA TYR A 65 12.50 -9.64 6.28
C TYR A 65 12.52 -9.79 7.81
N LEU A 66 13.69 -9.94 8.44
CA LEU A 66 13.72 -10.11 9.90
C LEU A 66 13.23 -8.88 10.68
N ASP A 67 13.24 -7.68 10.07
CA ASP A 67 12.96 -6.42 10.79
C ASP A 67 11.69 -5.68 10.35
N PHE A 68 10.97 -6.14 9.32
CA PHE A 68 9.81 -5.40 8.80
C PHE A 68 8.51 -5.80 9.50
N LYS A 69 7.76 -4.80 9.98
CA LYS A 69 6.39 -5.01 10.46
C LYS A 69 5.49 -5.37 9.29
N LYS A 70 4.85 -6.54 9.37
CA LYS A 70 3.97 -7.09 8.35
C LYS A 70 2.52 -7.15 8.82
N LYS A 71 1.60 -6.93 7.89
CA LYS A 71 0.16 -7.10 8.09
C LYS A 71 -0.43 -7.84 6.89
N LEU A 72 -1.04 -8.99 7.12
CA LEU A 72 -1.81 -9.68 6.09
C LEU A 72 -3.18 -9.02 5.97
N ILE A 73 -3.62 -8.77 4.75
CA ILE A 73 -4.92 -8.18 4.48
C ILE A 73 -5.53 -8.79 3.21
N SER A 74 -6.85 -8.66 3.04
CA SER A 74 -7.56 -9.33 1.94
C SER A 74 -8.44 -8.35 1.16
N PHE A 75 -8.29 -8.35 -0.17
CA PHE A 75 -9.15 -7.56 -1.04
C PHE A 75 -10.58 -8.11 -1.04
N THR A 76 -11.57 -7.24 -0.87
CA THR A 76 -12.98 -7.54 -1.09
C THR A 76 -13.34 -7.02 -2.47
N GLN A 77 -13.24 -7.90 -3.48
CA GLN A 77 -13.32 -7.54 -4.91
C GLN A 77 -12.12 -6.70 -5.36
N ASN A 78 -12.37 -5.50 -5.86
CA ASN A 78 -11.39 -4.59 -6.45
C ASN A 78 -10.82 -3.60 -5.44
N SER A 79 -11.25 -3.68 -4.17
CA SER A 79 -10.84 -2.72 -3.16
C SER A 79 -10.54 -3.39 -1.83
N ILE A 80 -9.82 -2.65 -1.01
CA ILE A 80 -9.58 -2.99 0.38
C ILE A 80 -9.74 -1.75 1.24
N LYS A 81 -10.31 -1.96 2.43
CA LYS A 81 -10.40 -0.94 3.49
C LYS A 81 -9.71 -1.47 4.73
N THR A 82 -8.70 -0.75 5.22
CA THR A 82 -7.95 -1.17 6.42
C THR A 82 -7.52 0.04 7.24
N SER A 83 -7.29 -0.17 8.53
CA SER A 83 -6.64 0.81 9.40
C SER A 83 -5.14 0.56 9.45
N LEU A 84 -4.37 1.63 9.59
CA LEU A 84 -2.95 1.54 9.93
C LEU A 84 -2.78 1.73 11.45
N SER A 85 -1.74 1.13 12.02
CA SER A 85 -1.40 1.40 13.41
C SER A 85 -0.78 2.80 13.54
N LYS A 86 -0.75 3.33 14.78
CA LYS A 86 -0.18 4.66 15.06
C LYS A 86 1.25 4.80 14.54
N GLU A 87 2.09 3.81 14.80
CA GLU A 87 3.47 3.78 14.33
C GLU A 87 3.61 3.85 12.80
N TRP A 88 2.72 3.20 12.05
CA TRP A 88 2.74 3.24 10.59
C TRP A 88 2.36 4.63 10.08
N LEU A 89 1.40 5.29 10.74
CA LEU A 89 1.02 6.67 10.42
C LEU A 89 2.18 7.63 10.71
N GLU A 90 2.85 7.48 11.85
CA GLU A 90 4.01 8.29 12.24
C GLU A 90 5.17 8.12 11.26
N THR A 91 5.47 6.88 10.85
CA THR A 91 6.54 6.59 9.88
C THR A 91 6.27 7.23 8.52
N LEU A 92 5.02 7.27 8.09
CA LEU A 92 4.60 7.90 6.83
C LEU A 92 4.33 9.40 6.94
N GLY A 93 4.40 9.98 8.14
CA GLY A 93 4.02 11.38 8.36
C GLY A 93 2.54 11.66 8.07
N ILE A 94 1.65 10.67 8.22
CA ILE A 94 0.22 10.84 7.99
C ILE A 94 -0.46 11.39 9.24
N ASP A 95 -1.05 12.58 9.11
CA ASP A 95 -1.82 13.25 10.16
C ASP A 95 -3.09 13.91 9.59
N GLU A 96 -3.69 14.87 10.31
CA GLU A 96 -4.89 15.58 9.85
C GLU A 96 -4.63 16.57 8.72
N VAL A 97 -3.39 17.08 8.61
CA VAL A 97 -2.95 18.04 7.60
C VAL A 97 -2.38 17.30 6.39
N ASN A 98 -1.57 16.28 6.63
CA ASN A 98 -0.89 15.43 5.65
C ASN A 98 -1.60 14.09 5.52
N ASN A 99 -2.88 14.11 5.13
CA ASN A 99 -3.72 12.92 5.11
C ASN A 99 -3.80 12.25 3.73
N THR A 100 -2.89 12.57 2.81
CA THR A 100 -2.89 12.00 1.46
C THR A 100 -1.58 11.35 1.07
N CYS A 101 -1.66 10.39 0.17
CA CYS A 101 -0.51 9.64 -0.33
C CYS A 101 -0.71 9.25 -1.80
N ILE A 102 0.36 8.76 -2.41
CA ILE A 102 0.37 8.26 -3.79
C ILE A 102 0.48 6.74 -3.78
N LEU A 103 -0.40 6.08 -4.53
CA LEU A 103 -0.26 4.68 -4.88
C LEU A 103 0.54 4.55 -6.17
N GLU A 104 1.69 3.88 -6.10
CA GLU A 104 2.52 3.54 -7.25
C GLU A 104 2.42 2.04 -7.55
N LEU A 105 2.00 1.70 -8.77
CA LEU A 105 1.88 0.33 -9.24
C LEU A 105 3.19 -0.10 -9.92
N ARG A 106 3.74 -1.24 -9.52
CA ARG A 106 4.95 -1.85 -10.10
C ARG A 106 4.66 -3.30 -10.49
N LYS A 107 5.63 -3.92 -11.18
CA LYS A 107 5.48 -5.27 -11.76
C LYS A 107 4.98 -6.31 -10.76
N ASP A 108 5.68 -6.44 -9.63
CA ASP A 108 5.40 -7.48 -8.63
C ASP A 108 4.97 -6.89 -7.28
N SER A 109 4.67 -5.58 -7.23
CA SER A 109 4.37 -4.88 -6.00
C SER A 109 3.57 -3.59 -6.20
N ILE A 110 2.93 -3.12 -5.14
CA ILE A 110 2.32 -1.79 -5.08
C ILE A 110 2.92 -1.05 -3.92
N THR A 111 3.26 0.22 -4.11
CA THR A 111 3.91 1.03 -3.08
C THR A 111 3.03 2.22 -2.74
N ILE A 112 2.84 2.48 -1.46
CA ILE A 112 2.25 3.72 -0.95
C ILE A 112 3.40 4.67 -0.64
N LEU A 113 3.44 5.79 -1.34
CA LEU A 113 4.43 6.87 -1.24
C LEU A 113 3.78 8.11 -0.64
N ASN A 114 4.56 9.01 -0.05
CA ASN A 114 4.09 10.33 0.33
C ASN A 114 3.66 11.16 -0.90
N ASP A 115 2.93 12.26 -0.67
CA ASP A 115 2.38 13.11 -1.75
C ASP A 115 3.43 13.69 -2.69
N ASP A 116 4.67 13.86 -2.25
CA ASP A 116 5.76 14.36 -3.09
C ASP A 116 6.31 13.31 -4.07
N GLY A 117 5.87 12.04 -3.94
CA GLY A 117 6.25 10.94 -4.85
C GLY A 117 7.74 10.68 -4.96
N ARG A 118 8.54 11.25 -4.04
CA ARG A 118 10.00 11.14 -3.95
C ARG A 118 10.35 10.27 -2.75
N ASN A 119 11.35 9.40 -2.92
CA ASN A 119 12.14 8.91 -1.78
C ASN A 119 12.88 10.12 -1.21
N ILE A 120 12.70 10.42 0.06
CA ILE A 120 13.37 11.57 0.70
C ILE A 120 14.48 11.04 1.60
N PHE A 121 15.44 10.31 1.02
CA PHE A 121 16.84 10.18 1.46
C PHE A 121 17.69 9.69 0.27
#